data_AF-B8FFN0-F1
#
_entry.id   AF-B8FFN0-F1
#
_cell.length_a   1.000
_cell.length_b   1.000
_cell.length_c   1.000
_cell.angle_alpha   90.00
_cell.angle_beta   90.00
_cell.angle_gamma   90.00
#
_symmetry.space_group_name_H-M   'P 1'
#
loop_
_entity.id
_entity.type
_entity.pdbx_description
1 polymer ?
#
loop_
_entity_poly.entity_id
_entity_poly.type
_entity_poly.pdbx_seq_one_letter_code
_entity_poly.pdbx_strand_id
1 'polypeptide(L)'
;MPSFSKNNPVSEILGTQYPIVLGAMRLITHARLAAAVSNAGGFGLIAASGMAPETLHRQLEEVKTLTDKPVGVNIPVYRPNARELIEVAIEMGVKAISTSAGNPARIMGLAREGGLKVVHKVSSLAMALKAQDAGVDAVTAMGFEAGGHVGREHVTTFCLIPQLVDNLDIPVIAAGGIADSRGAAAAFALGAQGVEMGTRFVLCTESGAPAFFKDCLKNADCEATLILGKEAMPIRVLKNAVTKMVAGMDAGEADKAMIKSGDATYVMSGGDRQTAVMPCGQTAGLVAGEQSVEEIIREITEGFRRIGRQMETSFFS
;
A
#
# COMPACT_ATOMS: atom_id res chain seq x y z
N MET A 1 -3.41 -20.67 -22.90
CA MET A 1 -3.18 -19.61 -21.89
C MET A 1 -1.70 -19.60 -21.58
N PRO A 2 -0.99 -18.46 -21.65
CA PRO A 2 0.43 -18.45 -21.33
C PRO A 2 0.59 -18.83 -19.85
N SER A 3 1.40 -19.84 -19.57
CA SER A 3 1.66 -20.32 -18.22
C SER A 3 2.32 -19.21 -17.41
N PHE A 4 1.63 -18.71 -16.40
CA PHE A 4 2.14 -17.73 -15.44
C PHE A 4 3.42 -18.27 -14.76
N SER A 5 4.33 -17.39 -14.34
CA SER A 5 5.57 -17.83 -13.69
C SER A 5 5.23 -18.49 -12.34
N LYS A 6 5.17 -19.83 -12.32
CA LYS A 6 4.84 -20.67 -11.17
C LYS A 6 5.87 -20.61 -10.02
N ASN A 7 6.77 -19.62 -9.99
CA ASN A 7 7.98 -19.65 -9.16
C ASN A 7 8.10 -18.50 -8.15
N ASN A 8 7.14 -17.56 -8.07
CA ASN A 8 7.18 -16.48 -7.06
C ASN A 8 6.14 -16.72 -5.96
N PRO A 9 6.54 -16.78 -4.68
CA PRO A 9 5.63 -17.15 -3.58
C PRO A 9 4.56 -16.09 -3.31
N VAL A 10 4.84 -14.80 -3.52
CA VAL A 10 3.84 -13.73 -3.38
C VAL A 10 2.76 -13.84 -4.46
N SER A 11 3.16 -14.09 -5.71
CA SER A 11 2.21 -14.33 -6.81
C SER A 11 1.37 -15.58 -6.59
N GLU A 12 1.91 -16.63 -5.97
CA GLU A 12 1.16 -17.83 -5.61
C GLU A 12 0.11 -17.55 -4.53
N ILE A 13 0.51 -16.85 -3.45
CA ILE A 13 -0.40 -16.48 -2.35
C ILE A 13 -1.56 -15.60 -2.86
N LEU A 14 -1.25 -14.64 -3.75
CA LEU A 14 -2.21 -13.65 -4.21
C LEU A 14 -2.96 -14.05 -5.49
N GLY A 15 -2.53 -15.11 -6.18
CA GLY A 15 -3.10 -15.55 -7.44
C GLY A 15 -2.83 -14.59 -8.62
N THR A 16 -1.69 -13.91 -8.62
CA THR A 16 -1.38 -12.85 -9.60
C THR A 16 -0.29 -13.23 -10.58
N GLN A 17 -0.22 -12.51 -11.71
CA GLN A 17 0.83 -12.69 -12.71
C GLN A 17 2.15 -12.05 -12.28
N TYR A 18 2.08 -10.89 -11.63
CA TYR A 18 3.23 -10.15 -11.14
C TYR A 18 3.11 -9.94 -9.62
N PRO A 19 4.22 -10.00 -8.87
CA PRO A 19 4.22 -9.76 -7.42
C PRO A 19 4.23 -8.23 -7.14
N ILE A 20 3.29 -7.53 -7.78
CA ILE A 20 3.08 -6.07 -7.66
C ILE A 20 1.72 -5.87 -7.01
N VAL A 21 1.72 -5.24 -5.85
CA VAL A 21 0.53 -5.00 -5.01
C VAL A 21 0.13 -3.54 -5.05
N LEU A 22 -1.17 -3.29 -5.21
CA LEU A 22 -1.75 -1.97 -5.02
C LEU A 22 -1.78 -1.62 -3.52
N GLY A 23 -1.08 -0.57 -3.13
CA GLY A 23 -1.12 -0.07 -1.77
C GLY A 23 -2.48 0.51 -1.42
N ALA A 24 -3.04 0.09 -0.28
CA ALA A 24 -4.32 0.58 0.22
C ALA A 24 -4.28 2.08 0.53
N MET A 25 -5.12 2.86 -0.17
CA MET A 25 -5.24 4.31 0.03
C MET A 25 -6.70 4.63 0.35
N ARG A 26 -6.94 5.00 1.61
CA ARG A 26 -8.29 5.24 2.13
C ARG A 26 -9.05 6.22 1.23
N LEU A 27 -10.28 5.85 0.85
CA LEU A 27 -11.19 6.59 -0.04
C LEU A 27 -10.69 6.78 -1.49
N ILE A 28 -9.56 6.18 -1.89
CA ILE A 28 -9.00 6.26 -3.26
C ILE A 28 -9.01 4.88 -3.93
N THR A 29 -8.52 3.85 -3.24
CA THR A 29 -8.52 2.46 -3.75
C THR A 29 -9.90 1.83 -3.61
N HIS A 30 -10.76 2.14 -4.58
CA HIS A 30 -12.11 1.59 -4.79
C HIS A 30 -12.10 0.54 -5.92
N ALA A 31 -13.28 -0.03 -6.21
CA ALA A 31 -13.47 -1.13 -7.17
C ALA A 31 -12.78 -0.90 -8.52
N ARG A 32 -12.96 0.28 -9.13
CA ARG A 32 -12.36 0.60 -10.44
C ARG A 32 -10.83 0.50 -10.47
N LEU A 33 -10.15 1.10 -9.48
CA LEU A 33 -8.70 1.06 -9.42
C LEU A 33 -8.19 -0.35 -9.06
N ALA A 34 -8.85 -1.04 -8.14
CA ALA A 34 -8.51 -2.41 -7.77
C ALA A 34 -8.64 -3.38 -8.96
N ALA A 35 -9.75 -3.28 -9.71
CA ALA A 35 -9.97 -4.10 -10.89
C ALA A 35 -8.95 -3.80 -12.00
N ALA A 36 -8.60 -2.53 -12.23
CA ALA A 36 -7.59 -2.14 -13.21
C ALA A 36 -6.22 -2.77 -12.90
N VAL A 37 -5.76 -2.74 -11.64
CA VAL A 37 -4.49 -3.37 -11.23
C VAL A 37 -4.52 -4.87 -11.44
N SER A 38 -5.64 -5.51 -11.12
CA SER A 38 -5.80 -6.96 -11.26
C SER A 38 -5.85 -7.39 -12.72
N ASN A 39 -6.52 -6.62 -13.59
CA ASN A 39 -6.55 -6.83 -15.03
C ASN A 39 -5.16 -6.68 -15.68
N ALA A 40 -4.34 -5.76 -15.18
CA ALA A 40 -2.95 -5.58 -15.61
C ALA A 40 -1.98 -6.63 -15.02
N GLY A 41 -2.47 -7.57 -14.21
CA GLY A 41 -1.71 -8.72 -13.70
C GLY A 41 -1.09 -8.53 -12.32
N GLY A 42 -1.28 -7.39 -11.67
CA GLY A 42 -0.92 -7.16 -10.26
C GLY A 42 -2.01 -7.64 -9.30
N PHE A 43 -1.83 -7.36 -8.00
CA PHE A 43 -2.85 -7.58 -6.98
C PHE A 43 -3.55 -6.27 -6.64
N GLY A 44 -4.77 -6.09 -7.14
CA GLY A 44 -5.63 -4.99 -6.74
C GLY A 44 -6.32 -5.28 -5.42
N LEU A 45 -6.58 -4.23 -4.64
CA LEU A 45 -7.37 -4.34 -3.42
C LEU A 45 -8.22 -3.09 -3.15
N ILE A 46 -9.34 -3.29 -2.45
CA ILE A 46 -10.19 -2.20 -1.95
C ILE A 46 -9.71 -1.80 -0.54
N ALA A 47 -9.55 -0.50 -0.26
CA ALA A 47 -9.26 -0.04 1.10
C ALA A 47 -10.56 0.13 1.90
N ALA A 48 -10.87 -0.83 2.77
CA ALA A 48 -12.11 -0.84 3.54
C ALA A 48 -12.08 0.03 4.82
N SER A 49 -10.96 0.72 5.09
CA SER A 49 -10.85 1.59 6.26
C SER A 49 -11.92 2.68 6.28
N GLY A 50 -12.85 2.60 7.23
CA GLY A 50 -13.96 3.57 7.37
C GLY A 50 -15.17 3.26 6.49
N MET A 51 -15.19 2.12 5.79
CA MET A 51 -16.37 1.62 5.11
C MET A 51 -17.28 0.86 6.09
N ALA A 52 -18.59 0.98 5.88
CA ALA A 52 -19.58 0.06 6.43
C ALA A 52 -19.58 -1.26 5.62
N PRO A 53 -20.00 -2.40 6.20
CA PRO A 53 -20.09 -3.69 5.51
C PRO A 53 -20.85 -3.63 4.18
N GLU A 54 -21.97 -2.89 4.13
CA GLU A 54 -22.80 -2.76 2.93
C GLU A 54 -22.07 -2.00 1.81
N THR A 55 -21.23 -1.03 2.19
CA THR A 55 -20.39 -0.31 1.23
C THR A 55 -19.32 -1.22 0.64
N LEU A 56 -18.68 -2.06 1.47
CA LEU A 56 -17.72 -3.05 0.98
C LEU A 56 -18.40 -4.08 0.07
N HIS A 57 -19.59 -4.55 0.43
CA HIS A 57 -20.38 -5.47 -0.41
C HIS A 57 -20.62 -4.89 -1.80
N ARG A 58 -21.14 -3.66 -1.90
CA ARG A 58 -21.37 -2.99 -3.19
C ARG A 58 -20.09 -2.81 -4.00
N GLN A 59 -18.98 -2.49 -3.36
CA GLN A 59 -17.68 -2.37 -4.02
C GLN A 59 -17.20 -3.72 -4.58
N LEU A 60 -17.41 -4.82 -3.86
CA LEU A 60 -17.07 -6.16 -4.33
C LEU A 60 -18.02 -6.67 -5.42
N GLU A 61 -19.29 -6.27 -5.42
CA GLU A 61 -20.21 -6.50 -6.55
C GLU A 61 -19.74 -5.76 -7.80
N GLU A 62 -19.36 -4.49 -7.66
CA GLU A 62 -18.80 -3.71 -8.77
C GLU A 62 -17.53 -4.37 -9.34
N VAL A 63 -16.61 -4.82 -8.48
CA VAL A 63 -15.41 -5.57 -8.90
C VAL A 63 -15.75 -6.77 -9.78
N LYS A 64 -16.78 -7.56 -9.42
CA LYS A 64 -17.22 -8.73 -10.21
C LYS A 64 -17.70 -8.37 -11.62
N THR A 65 -18.09 -7.11 -11.86
CA THR A 65 -18.45 -6.62 -13.20
C THR A 65 -17.25 -6.12 -14.01
N LEU A 66 -16.13 -5.82 -13.35
CA LEU A 66 -14.95 -5.18 -13.94
C LEU A 66 -13.80 -6.16 -14.18
N THR A 67 -13.74 -7.28 -13.47
CA THR A 67 -12.67 -8.26 -13.61
C THR A 67 -13.05 -9.66 -13.10
N ASP A 68 -12.52 -10.67 -13.77
CA ASP A 68 -12.51 -12.06 -13.29
C ASP A 68 -11.20 -12.42 -12.54
N LYS A 69 -10.29 -11.46 -12.38
CA LYS A 69 -9.00 -11.64 -11.70
C LYS A 69 -9.13 -11.47 -10.19
N PRO A 70 -8.25 -12.08 -9.38
CA PRO A 70 -8.28 -11.90 -7.93
C PRO A 70 -8.14 -10.44 -7.50
N VAL A 71 -9.06 -9.99 -6.65
CA VAL A 71 -9.02 -8.70 -5.96
C VAL A 71 -9.13 -8.95 -4.47
N GLY A 72 -8.31 -8.26 -3.68
CA GLY A 72 -8.32 -8.32 -2.24
C GLY A 72 -9.06 -7.18 -1.56
N VAL A 73 -9.04 -7.20 -0.23
CA VAL A 73 -9.52 -6.11 0.62
C VAL A 73 -8.47 -5.79 1.67
N ASN A 74 -8.17 -4.51 1.86
CA ASN A 74 -7.37 -4.06 2.99
C ASN A 74 -8.26 -3.67 4.18
N ILE A 75 -8.02 -4.30 5.33
CA ILE A 75 -8.82 -4.15 6.55
C ILE A 75 -7.91 -3.80 7.73
N PRO A 76 -8.03 -2.59 8.33
CA PRO A 76 -7.31 -2.27 9.56
C PRO A 76 -7.91 -3.03 10.76
N VAL A 77 -7.09 -3.83 11.45
CA VAL A 77 -7.53 -4.80 12.48
C VAL A 77 -8.04 -4.11 13.75
N TYR A 78 -7.56 -2.91 14.05
CA TYR A 78 -8.02 -2.15 15.20
C TYR A 78 -9.46 -1.62 15.06
N ARG A 79 -10.03 -1.59 13.85
CA ARG A 79 -11.37 -1.04 13.64
C ARG A 79 -12.43 -1.96 14.28
N PRO A 80 -13.46 -1.39 14.94
CA PRO A 80 -14.50 -2.20 15.61
C PRO A 80 -15.22 -3.17 14.67
N ASN A 81 -15.45 -2.74 13.42
CA ASN A 81 -16.14 -3.53 12.40
C ASN A 81 -15.21 -4.40 11.54
N ALA A 82 -13.94 -4.59 11.93
CA ALA A 82 -12.99 -5.40 11.14
C ALA A 82 -13.49 -6.84 10.92
N ARG A 83 -14.18 -7.41 11.92
CA ARG A 83 -14.77 -8.75 11.82
C ARG A 83 -15.84 -8.81 10.71
N GLU A 84 -16.80 -7.90 10.74
CA GLU A 84 -17.89 -7.82 9.76
C GLU A 84 -17.36 -7.64 8.33
N LEU A 85 -16.32 -6.81 8.16
CA LEU A 85 -15.69 -6.61 6.85
C LEU A 85 -14.99 -7.88 6.33
N ILE A 86 -14.44 -8.71 7.22
CA ILE A 86 -13.86 -10.01 6.84
C ILE A 86 -14.98 -10.99 6.46
N GLU A 87 -16.09 -11.02 7.21
CA GLU A 87 -17.25 -11.85 6.89
C GLU A 87 -17.80 -11.51 5.49
N VAL A 88 -17.97 -10.22 5.16
CA VAL A 88 -18.35 -9.76 3.81
C VAL A 88 -17.32 -10.21 2.76
N ALA A 89 -16.02 -10.11 3.04
CA ALA A 89 -14.99 -10.54 2.11
C ALA A 89 -15.08 -12.05 1.82
N ILE A 90 -15.31 -12.87 2.85
CA ILE A 90 -15.50 -14.32 2.74
C ILE A 90 -16.75 -14.64 1.90
N GLU A 91 -17.89 -14.04 2.24
CA GLU A 91 -19.17 -14.22 1.53
C GLU A 91 -19.05 -13.86 0.05
N MET A 92 -18.32 -12.79 -0.25
CA MET A 92 -18.11 -12.33 -1.61
C MET A 92 -17.06 -13.14 -2.40
N GLY A 93 -16.40 -14.10 -1.76
CA GLY A 93 -15.46 -15.03 -2.38
C GLY A 93 -14.05 -14.48 -2.55
N VAL A 94 -13.67 -13.43 -1.81
CA VAL A 94 -12.29 -12.91 -1.76
C VAL A 94 -11.35 -14.03 -1.34
N LYS A 95 -10.16 -14.11 -1.93
CA LYS A 95 -9.17 -15.17 -1.65
C LYS A 95 -8.01 -14.70 -0.78
N ALA A 96 -7.69 -13.42 -0.82
CA ALA A 96 -6.62 -12.84 -0.03
C ALA A 96 -7.03 -11.47 0.51
N ILE A 97 -6.71 -11.21 1.77
CA ILE A 97 -6.87 -9.91 2.43
C ILE A 97 -5.52 -9.33 2.83
N SER A 98 -5.42 -8.01 2.77
CA SER A 98 -4.35 -7.27 3.40
C SER A 98 -4.85 -6.76 4.75
N THR A 99 -4.08 -6.91 5.82
CA THR A 99 -4.42 -6.34 7.13
C THR A 99 -3.37 -5.34 7.57
N SER A 100 -3.78 -4.34 8.35
CA SER A 100 -2.90 -3.31 8.88
C SER A 100 -3.33 -2.88 10.27
N ALA A 101 -2.49 -2.13 10.98
CA ALA A 101 -2.79 -1.46 12.25
C ALA A 101 -3.54 -2.35 13.27
N GLY A 102 -2.78 -2.97 14.17
CA GLY A 102 -3.29 -3.87 15.21
C GLY A 102 -2.65 -5.25 15.14
N ASN A 103 -3.05 -6.14 16.05
CA ASN A 103 -2.51 -7.51 16.11
C ASN A 103 -3.33 -8.45 15.21
N PRO A 104 -2.74 -9.04 14.15
CA PRO A 104 -3.48 -9.90 13.22
C PRO A 104 -4.01 -11.18 13.89
N ALA A 105 -3.41 -11.65 14.99
CA ALA A 105 -3.86 -12.83 15.71
C ALA A 105 -5.35 -12.78 16.11
N ARG A 106 -5.91 -11.58 16.26
CA ARG A 106 -7.35 -11.36 16.57
C ARG A 106 -8.29 -11.82 15.46
N ILE A 107 -7.82 -11.92 14.21
CA ILE A 107 -8.64 -12.26 13.05
C ILE A 107 -8.23 -13.57 12.36
N MET A 108 -7.09 -14.16 12.73
CA MET A 108 -6.53 -15.31 12.02
C MET A 108 -7.42 -16.56 12.06
N GLY A 109 -8.18 -16.77 13.15
CA GLY A 109 -9.16 -17.85 13.23
C GLY A 109 -10.24 -17.72 12.16
N LEU A 110 -10.89 -16.56 12.10
CA LEU A 110 -11.92 -16.25 11.10
C LEU A 110 -11.37 -16.30 9.67
N ALA A 111 -10.18 -15.76 9.43
CA ALA A 111 -9.55 -15.79 8.12
C ALA A 111 -9.29 -17.24 7.65
N ARG A 112 -8.80 -18.10 8.55
CA ARG A 112 -8.53 -19.50 8.27
C ARG A 112 -9.80 -20.29 7.99
N GLU A 113 -10.84 -20.09 8.79
CA GLU A 113 -12.17 -20.71 8.59
C GLU A 113 -12.78 -20.29 7.24
N GLY A 114 -12.59 -19.04 6.83
CA GLY A 114 -13.02 -18.51 5.53
C GLY A 114 -12.12 -18.88 4.34
N GLY A 115 -11.01 -19.59 4.57
CA GLY A 115 -10.04 -19.94 3.52
C GLY A 115 -9.30 -18.72 2.93
N LEU A 116 -9.20 -17.62 3.68
CA LEU A 116 -8.50 -16.42 3.26
C LEU A 116 -6.99 -16.55 3.47
N LYS A 117 -6.24 -16.10 2.47
CA LYS A 117 -4.84 -15.75 2.61
C LYS A 117 -4.70 -14.38 3.27
N VAL A 118 -3.75 -14.22 4.19
CA VAL A 118 -3.57 -12.98 4.95
C VAL A 118 -2.17 -12.43 4.72
N VAL A 119 -2.11 -11.20 4.20
CA VAL A 119 -0.88 -10.40 4.13
C VAL A 119 -0.95 -9.29 5.18
N HIS A 120 -0.07 -9.32 6.18
CA HIS A 120 -0.10 -8.32 7.26
C HIS A 120 0.98 -7.24 7.10
N LYS A 121 0.58 -5.98 7.27
CA LYS A 121 1.44 -4.82 7.11
C LYS A 121 2.19 -4.52 8.41
N VAL A 122 3.53 -4.45 8.31
CA VAL A 122 4.46 -4.29 9.43
C VAL A 122 5.48 -3.19 9.14
N SER A 123 6.08 -2.64 10.20
CA SER A 123 7.09 -1.56 10.08
C SER A 123 8.33 -1.80 10.96
N SER A 124 8.45 -2.98 11.56
CA SER A 124 9.60 -3.39 12.36
C SER A 124 9.71 -4.91 12.40
N LEU A 125 10.90 -5.42 12.71
CA LEU A 125 11.15 -6.86 12.86
C LEU A 125 10.26 -7.47 13.96
N ALA A 126 10.13 -6.79 15.10
CA ALA A 126 9.29 -7.27 16.20
C ALA A 126 7.81 -7.42 15.82
N MET A 127 7.28 -6.54 14.96
CA MET A 127 5.93 -6.69 14.42
C MET A 127 5.84 -7.85 13.42
N ALA A 128 6.86 -8.01 12.58
CA ALA A 128 6.90 -9.06 11.57
C ALA A 128 6.95 -10.47 12.17
N LEU A 129 7.79 -10.69 13.18
CA LEU A 129 7.87 -11.96 13.91
C LEU A 129 6.51 -12.30 14.57
N LYS A 130 5.88 -11.33 15.24
CA LYS A 130 4.52 -11.54 15.82
C LYS A 130 3.46 -11.85 14.76
N ALA A 131 3.57 -11.27 13.57
CA ALA A 131 2.65 -11.57 12.47
C ALA A 131 2.89 -12.99 11.94
N GLN A 132 4.14 -13.40 11.78
CA GLN A 132 4.52 -14.78 11.42
C GLN A 132 4.00 -15.78 12.46
N ASP A 133 4.20 -15.52 13.75
CA ASP A 133 3.72 -16.37 14.84
C ASP A 133 2.19 -16.49 14.85
N ALA A 134 1.48 -15.44 14.42
CA ALA A 134 0.03 -15.48 14.24
C ALA A 134 -0.40 -16.34 13.02
N GLY A 135 0.53 -16.69 12.15
CA GLY A 135 0.33 -17.57 10.99
C GLY A 135 -0.18 -16.84 9.74
N VAL A 136 0.20 -15.58 9.54
CA VAL A 136 -0.07 -14.86 8.28
C VAL A 136 0.73 -15.50 7.13
N ASP A 137 0.23 -15.40 5.89
CA ASP A 137 0.87 -16.05 4.73
C ASP A 137 2.04 -15.24 4.17
N ALA A 138 2.04 -13.91 4.37
CA ALA A 138 3.14 -13.02 4.01
C ALA A 138 3.06 -11.70 4.80
N VAL A 139 4.12 -10.89 4.74
CA VAL A 139 4.11 -9.54 5.32
C VAL A 139 4.36 -8.47 4.27
N THR A 140 3.65 -7.34 4.39
CA THR A 140 4.03 -6.09 3.70
C THR A 140 4.91 -5.27 4.64
N ALA A 141 6.20 -5.17 4.33
CA ALA A 141 7.18 -4.41 5.10
C ALA A 141 7.23 -2.96 4.61
N MET A 142 6.70 -2.04 5.43
CA MET A 142 6.59 -0.62 5.09
C MET A 142 7.73 0.20 5.69
N GLY A 143 8.59 0.75 4.82
CA GLY A 143 9.59 1.73 5.21
C GLY A 143 9.02 3.12 5.51
N PHE A 144 9.79 3.90 6.25
CA PHE A 144 9.40 5.24 6.73
C PHE A 144 9.15 6.27 5.64
N GLU A 145 9.70 6.07 4.44
CA GLU A 145 9.48 6.89 3.24
C GLU A 145 8.08 6.69 2.60
N ALA A 146 7.30 5.70 3.05
CA ALA A 146 5.94 5.45 2.58
C ALA A 146 4.97 6.60 2.91
N GLY A 147 3.88 6.70 2.13
CA GLY A 147 2.79 7.63 2.39
C GLY A 147 1.76 7.09 3.37
N GLY A 148 1.02 7.98 4.04
CA GLY A 148 0.05 7.57 5.05
C GLY A 148 0.72 7.29 6.39
N HIS A 149 0.07 6.48 7.22
CA HIS A 149 0.59 6.19 8.57
C HIS A 149 1.84 5.32 8.48
N VAL A 150 2.92 5.75 9.15
CA VAL A 150 4.25 5.12 9.11
C VAL A 150 4.70 4.65 10.50
N GLY A 151 5.70 3.75 10.53
CA GLY A 151 6.25 3.22 11.77
C GLY A 151 6.94 4.28 12.62
N ARG A 152 6.83 4.16 13.95
CA ARG A 152 7.43 5.08 14.94
C ARG A 152 8.95 4.99 15.03
N GLU A 153 9.51 3.84 14.66
CA GLU A 153 10.95 3.60 14.71
C GLU A 153 11.71 4.23 13.54
N HIS A 154 10.99 4.84 12.59
CA HIS A 154 11.56 5.53 11.42
C HIS A 154 12.50 4.68 10.55
N VAL A 155 12.36 3.35 10.58
CA VAL A 155 13.18 2.43 9.78
C VAL A 155 12.81 2.58 8.31
N THR A 156 13.81 2.82 7.46
CA THR A 156 13.62 2.99 6.02
C THR A 156 13.48 1.66 5.30
N THR A 157 12.92 1.65 4.08
CA THR A 157 12.77 0.42 3.28
C THR A 157 14.13 -0.27 3.08
N PHE A 158 15.17 0.50 2.76
CA PHE A 158 16.51 -0.06 2.51
C PHE A 158 17.09 -0.80 3.71
N CYS A 159 16.79 -0.34 4.94
CA CYS A 159 17.25 -0.98 6.17
C CYS A 159 16.30 -2.09 6.65
N LEU A 160 14.99 -1.92 6.44
CA LEU A 160 13.95 -2.80 6.96
C LEU A 160 13.91 -4.13 6.19
N ILE A 161 13.91 -4.10 4.86
CA ILE A 161 13.71 -5.29 4.03
C ILE A 161 14.72 -6.42 4.31
N PRO A 162 16.05 -6.20 4.24
CA PRO A 162 16.99 -7.30 4.43
C PRO A 162 16.89 -7.93 5.82
N GLN A 163 16.70 -7.12 6.87
CA GLN A 163 16.52 -7.64 8.23
C GLN A 163 15.30 -8.54 8.38
N LEU A 164 14.20 -8.22 7.69
CA LEU A 164 12.99 -9.04 7.72
C LEU A 164 13.16 -10.32 6.92
N VAL A 165 13.77 -10.24 5.73
CA VAL A 165 14.02 -11.41 4.89
C VAL A 165 14.94 -12.42 5.59
N ASP A 166 15.96 -11.95 6.31
CA ASP A 166 16.90 -12.82 7.03
C ASP A 166 16.29 -13.51 8.26
N ASN A 167 15.15 -13.02 8.77
CA ASN A 167 14.57 -13.47 10.05
C ASN A 167 13.15 -14.05 9.92
N LEU A 168 12.58 -14.11 8.71
CA LEU A 168 11.24 -14.63 8.46
C LEU A 168 11.28 -15.82 7.50
N ASP A 169 10.40 -16.78 7.76
CA ASP A 169 10.18 -17.94 6.90
C ASP A 169 9.11 -17.68 5.83
N ILE A 170 8.32 -16.62 6.02
CA ILE A 170 7.25 -16.20 5.11
C ILE A 170 7.71 -15.08 4.16
N PRO A 171 7.10 -14.95 2.96
CA PRO A 171 7.49 -13.93 1.99
C PRO A 171 7.33 -12.50 2.50
N VAL A 172 8.25 -11.63 2.06
CA VAL A 172 8.27 -10.19 2.36
C VAL A 172 7.94 -9.40 1.09
N ILE A 173 6.93 -8.54 1.19
CA ILE A 173 6.53 -7.58 0.16
C ILE A 173 7.04 -6.20 0.58
N ALA A 174 7.95 -5.61 -0.19
CA ALA A 174 8.51 -4.30 0.13
C ALA A 174 7.54 -3.16 -0.19
N ALA A 175 7.37 -2.21 0.73
CA ALA A 175 6.51 -1.04 0.55
C ALA A 175 7.19 0.25 1.03
N GLY A 176 6.94 1.35 0.33
CA GLY A 176 7.59 2.64 0.58
C GLY A 176 8.88 2.81 -0.22
N GLY A 177 9.05 3.95 -0.87
CA GLY A 177 10.23 4.19 -1.72
C GLY A 177 10.14 3.60 -3.14
N ILE A 178 9.06 2.89 -3.47
CA ILE A 178 8.88 2.20 -4.76
C ILE A 178 7.84 2.94 -5.61
N ALA A 179 8.24 3.41 -6.78
CA ALA A 179 7.35 4.04 -7.76
C ALA A 179 7.67 3.70 -9.22
N ASP A 180 8.77 3.00 -9.49
CA ASP A 180 9.19 2.61 -10.83
C ASP A 180 10.00 1.29 -10.80
N SER A 181 10.52 0.91 -11.96
CA SER A 181 11.33 -0.31 -12.11
C SER A 181 12.63 -0.31 -11.30
N ARG A 182 13.22 0.85 -10.98
CA ARG A 182 14.46 0.94 -10.18
C ARG A 182 14.17 0.59 -8.73
N GLY A 183 13.11 1.18 -8.17
CA GLY A 183 12.64 0.84 -6.82
C GLY A 183 12.26 -0.63 -6.72
N ALA A 184 11.60 -1.18 -7.74
CA ALA A 184 11.24 -2.59 -7.77
C ALA A 184 12.47 -3.51 -7.82
N ALA A 185 13.44 -3.22 -8.70
CA ALA A 185 14.69 -3.97 -8.80
C ALA A 185 15.50 -3.91 -7.50
N ALA A 186 15.60 -2.73 -6.89
CA ALA A 186 16.28 -2.55 -5.60
C ALA A 186 15.62 -3.36 -4.48
N ALA A 187 14.29 -3.38 -4.40
CA ALA A 187 13.57 -4.17 -3.41
C ALA A 187 13.84 -5.68 -3.55
N PHE A 188 13.88 -6.20 -4.78
CA PHE A 188 14.25 -7.59 -5.04
C PHE A 188 15.72 -7.88 -4.72
N ALA A 189 16.63 -6.93 -4.99
CA ALA A 189 18.03 -7.06 -4.61
C ALA A 189 18.23 -7.08 -3.09
N LEU A 190 17.34 -6.44 -2.32
CA LEU A 190 17.29 -6.51 -0.85
C LEU A 190 16.64 -7.80 -0.33
N GLY A 191 16.16 -8.69 -1.21
CA GLY A 191 15.60 -10.00 -0.87
C GLY A 191 14.07 -10.08 -0.82
N ALA A 192 13.34 -8.99 -1.04
CA ALA A 192 11.89 -9.04 -1.09
C ALA A 192 11.39 -9.89 -2.28
N GLN A 193 10.27 -10.59 -2.09
CA GLN A 193 9.64 -11.40 -3.14
C GLN A 193 8.46 -10.68 -3.82
N GLY A 194 8.13 -9.46 -3.41
CA GLY A 194 7.14 -8.61 -4.06
C GLY A 194 7.27 -7.15 -3.67
N VAL A 195 6.50 -6.30 -4.33
CA VAL A 195 6.48 -4.85 -4.07
C VAL A 195 5.06 -4.32 -3.94
N GLU A 196 4.85 -3.37 -3.05
CA GLU A 196 3.60 -2.62 -2.90
C GLU A 196 3.83 -1.14 -3.20
N MET A 197 2.98 -0.56 -4.04
CA MET A 197 3.05 0.85 -4.41
C MET A 197 1.73 1.56 -4.12
N GLY A 198 1.80 2.70 -3.43
CA GLY A 198 0.63 3.58 -3.21
C GLY A 198 0.70 4.82 -4.10
N THR A 199 1.64 5.73 -3.80
CA THR A 199 1.76 7.06 -4.44
C THR A 199 1.81 7.02 -5.97
N ARG A 200 2.48 6.03 -6.58
CA ARG A 200 2.52 5.85 -8.04
C ARG A 200 1.14 5.66 -8.67
N PHE A 201 0.21 5.00 -7.96
CA PHE A 201 -1.16 4.77 -8.42
C PHE A 201 -2.12 5.91 -8.07
N VAL A 202 -1.73 6.91 -7.28
CA VAL A 202 -2.57 8.11 -7.10
C VAL A 202 -2.72 8.85 -8.42
N LEU A 203 -1.64 8.91 -9.20
CA LEU A 203 -1.56 9.61 -10.48
C LEU A 203 -2.05 8.80 -11.68
N CYS A 204 -2.60 7.60 -11.50
CA CYS A 204 -3.12 6.86 -12.65
C CYS A 204 -4.50 7.36 -13.08
N THR A 205 -4.90 7.06 -14.32
CA THR A 205 -6.18 7.51 -14.89
C THR A 205 -7.39 6.88 -14.20
N GLU A 206 -7.23 5.68 -13.64
CA GLU A 206 -8.27 4.93 -12.93
C GLU A 206 -8.43 5.35 -11.46
N SER A 207 -7.51 6.18 -10.95
CA SER A 207 -7.54 6.71 -9.59
C SER A 207 -8.64 7.77 -9.46
N GLY A 208 -9.48 7.59 -8.44
CA GLY A 208 -10.51 8.56 -8.03
C GLY A 208 -9.98 9.76 -7.24
N ALA A 209 -8.66 9.93 -7.13
CA ALA A 209 -8.07 11.07 -6.44
C ALA A 209 -8.44 12.40 -7.11
N PRO A 210 -8.74 13.47 -6.34
CA PRO A 210 -9.08 14.78 -6.87
C PRO A 210 -7.97 15.34 -7.76
N ALA A 211 -8.36 16.07 -8.81
CA ALA A 211 -7.42 16.69 -9.75
C ALA A 211 -6.36 17.54 -9.04
N PHE A 212 -6.75 18.34 -8.04
CA PHE A 212 -5.80 19.17 -7.30
C PHE A 212 -4.72 18.36 -6.56
N PHE A 213 -5.05 17.15 -6.08
CA PHE A 213 -4.07 16.27 -5.42
C PHE A 213 -3.12 15.70 -6.47
N LYS A 214 -3.66 15.24 -7.61
CA LYS A 214 -2.83 14.80 -8.74
C LYS A 214 -1.88 15.91 -9.21
N ASP A 215 -2.37 17.14 -9.33
CA ASP A 215 -1.55 18.27 -9.76
C ASP A 215 -0.46 18.64 -8.74
N CYS A 216 -0.74 18.53 -7.43
CA CYS A 216 0.30 18.71 -6.42
C CYS A 216 1.39 17.63 -6.49
N LEU A 217 1.02 16.37 -6.75
CA LEU A 217 1.99 15.28 -6.92
C LEU A 217 2.86 15.45 -8.17
N LYS A 218 2.29 15.89 -9.30
CA LYS A 218 3.04 16.13 -10.54
C LYS A 218 4.17 17.15 -10.38
N ASN A 219 4.04 18.06 -9.41
CA ASN A 219 5.00 19.13 -9.13
C ASN A 219 5.87 18.85 -7.89
N ALA A 220 5.75 17.66 -7.29
CA ALA A 220 6.50 17.28 -6.10
C ALA A 220 7.97 16.94 -6.44
N ASP A 221 8.85 17.12 -5.47
CA ASP A 221 10.24 16.66 -5.49
C ASP A 221 10.51 15.76 -4.27
N CYS A 222 11.79 15.43 -4.03
CA CYS A 222 12.18 14.59 -2.89
C CYS A 222 11.95 15.26 -1.51
N GLU A 223 11.75 16.58 -1.46
CA GLU A 223 11.50 17.35 -0.24
C GLU A 223 10.02 17.68 -0.04
N ALA A 224 9.14 17.31 -0.96
CA ALA A 224 7.73 17.72 -0.96
C ALA A 224 6.86 17.13 0.16
N THR A 225 7.38 16.24 1.01
CA THR A 225 6.62 15.60 2.10
C THR A 225 7.14 15.95 3.48
N LEU A 226 6.27 15.84 4.49
CA LEU A 226 6.63 15.93 5.92
C LEU A 226 5.84 14.90 6.74
N ILE A 227 6.20 14.77 8.02
CA ILE A 227 5.50 13.93 9.00
C ILE A 227 4.72 14.80 9.98
N LEU A 228 3.44 14.46 10.16
CA LEU A 228 2.58 14.97 11.23
C LEU A 228 2.30 13.83 12.23
N GLY A 229 1.71 14.14 13.40
CA GLY A 229 1.26 13.08 14.31
C GLY A 229 2.40 12.40 15.08
N LYS A 230 3.51 13.10 15.34
CA LYS A 230 4.78 12.45 15.76
C LYS A 230 4.70 11.77 17.12
N GLU A 231 3.91 12.29 18.06
CA GLU A 231 3.73 11.69 19.39
C GLU A 231 2.53 10.72 19.43
N ALA A 232 1.57 10.90 18.52
CA ALA A 232 0.39 10.08 18.34
C ALA A 232 0.64 8.98 17.28
N MET A 233 0.06 9.11 16.09
CA MET A 233 0.21 8.16 15.00
C MET A 233 0.87 8.87 13.80
N PRO A 234 2.18 8.66 13.57
CA PRO A 234 2.91 9.36 12.53
C PRO A 234 2.28 9.15 11.16
N ILE A 235 2.07 10.24 10.41
CA ILE A 235 1.51 10.21 9.06
C ILE A 235 2.35 11.07 8.10
N ARG A 236 2.76 10.49 6.97
CA ARG A 236 3.45 11.19 5.90
C ARG A 236 2.49 11.76 4.88
N VAL A 237 2.63 13.05 4.61
CA VAL A 237 1.73 13.84 3.77
C VAL A 237 2.52 14.84 2.91
N LEU A 238 1.92 15.30 1.80
CA LEU A 238 2.44 16.44 1.05
C LEU A 238 2.46 17.70 1.89
N LYS A 239 3.50 18.52 1.68
CA LYS A 239 3.62 19.87 2.20
C LYS A 239 2.62 20.80 1.49
N ASN A 240 1.80 21.49 2.28
CA ASN A 240 0.94 22.60 1.87
C ASN A 240 0.81 23.60 3.03
N ALA A 241 -0.04 24.63 2.90
CA ALA A 241 -0.17 25.66 3.93
C ALA A 241 -0.52 25.08 5.30
N VAL A 242 -1.55 24.24 5.40
CA VAL A 242 -2.00 23.67 6.69
C VAL A 242 -0.99 22.69 7.26
N THR A 243 -0.46 21.77 6.46
CA THR A 243 0.50 20.77 6.96
C THR A 243 1.82 21.40 7.42
N LYS A 244 2.29 22.47 6.75
CA LYS A 244 3.46 23.24 7.20
C LYS A 244 3.18 23.97 8.51
N MET A 245 2.00 24.59 8.64
CA MET A 245 1.59 25.26 9.86
C MET A 245 1.54 24.27 11.04
N VAL A 246 0.88 23.12 10.86
CA VAL A 246 0.77 22.07 11.89
C VAL A 246 2.15 21.50 12.25
N ALA A 247 3.02 21.27 11.26
CA ALA A 247 4.37 20.78 11.52
C ALA A 247 5.28 21.79 12.25
N GLY A 248 4.93 23.07 12.26
CA GLY A 248 5.62 24.12 13.00
C GLY A 248 5.12 24.33 14.43
N MET A 249 4.04 23.65 14.82
CA MET A 249 3.52 23.68 16.20
C MET A 249 4.38 22.79 17.12
N ASP A 250 4.20 22.95 18.44
CA ASP A 250 4.65 21.94 19.40
C ASP A 250 4.01 20.57 19.06
N ALA A 251 4.75 19.48 19.29
CA ALA A 251 4.33 18.16 18.86
C ALA A 251 2.98 17.74 19.46
N GLY A 252 2.73 18.04 20.74
CA GLY A 252 1.46 17.73 21.39
C GLY A 252 0.30 18.59 20.89
N GLU A 253 0.57 19.83 20.48
CA GLU A 253 -0.44 20.72 19.87
C GLU A 253 -0.78 20.31 18.43
N ALA A 254 0.24 19.97 17.64
CA ALA A 254 0.09 19.43 16.29
C ALA A 254 -0.81 18.20 16.29
N ASP A 255 -0.60 17.29 17.25
CA ASP A 255 -1.37 16.05 17.36
C ASP A 255 -2.83 16.32 17.76
N LYS A 256 -3.08 17.24 18.68
CA LYS A 256 -4.46 17.67 19.02
C LYS A 256 -5.18 18.28 17.82
N ALA A 257 -4.50 19.12 17.04
CA ALA A 257 -5.06 19.69 15.82
C ALA A 257 -5.43 18.59 14.81
N MET A 258 -4.53 17.63 14.59
CA MET A 258 -4.76 16.50 13.68
C MET A 258 -5.88 15.57 14.14
N ILE A 259 -5.99 15.27 15.44
CA ILE A 259 -7.09 14.45 15.96
C ILE A 259 -8.44 15.16 15.76
N LYS A 260 -8.48 16.49 15.95
CA LYS A 260 -9.71 17.27 15.84
C LYS A 260 -10.20 17.42 14.39
N SER A 261 -9.31 17.62 13.42
CA SER A 261 -9.70 17.94 12.05
C SER A 261 -9.30 16.90 11.00
N GLY A 262 -8.45 15.94 11.33
CA GLY A 262 -7.75 15.10 10.36
C GLY A 262 -8.67 14.41 9.36
N ASP A 263 -9.75 13.79 9.82
CA ASP A 263 -10.73 13.14 8.94
C ASP A 263 -11.54 14.14 8.11
N ALA A 264 -11.92 15.29 8.68
CA ALA A 264 -12.66 16.34 7.97
C ALA A 264 -11.80 17.01 6.88
N THR A 265 -10.49 17.10 7.09
CA THR A 265 -9.53 17.68 6.15
C THR A 265 -8.85 16.65 5.25
N TYR A 266 -9.21 15.37 5.33
CA TYR A 266 -8.63 14.34 4.48
C TYR A 266 -8.97 14.63 3.01
N VAL A 267 -8.03 14.41 2.09
CA VAL A 267 -8.14 14.79 0.67
C VAL A 267 -9.43 14.34 -0.05
N MET A 268 -10.02 13.23 0.37
CA MET A 268 -11.28 12.71 -0.20
C MET A 268 -12.54 13.15 0.56
N SER A 269 -12.39 13.82 1.70
CA SER A 269 -13.46 14.21 2.61
C SER A 269 -13.67 15.72 2.65
N GLY A 270 -12.60 16.50 2.44
CA GLY A 270 -12.68 17.96 2.42
C GLY A 270 -11.35 18.65 2.19
N GLY A 271 -11.41 19.98 2.08
CA GLY A 271 -10.26 20.82 1.80
C GLY A 271 -9.92 20.93 0.32
N ASP A 272 -8.83 21.64 0.05
CA ASP A 272 -8.28 21.91 -1.27
C ASP A 272 -6.75 21.72 -1.27
N ARG A 273 -6.08 22.16 -2.33
CA ARG A 273 -4.62 22.08 -2.44
C ARG A 273 -3.84 22.66 -1.25
N GLN A 274 -4.40 23.64 -0.54
CA GLN A 274 -3.74 24.32 0.58
C GLN A 274 -4.12 23.74 1.95
N THR A 275 -5.31 23.14 2.04
CA THR A 275 -5.94 22.79 3.32
C THR A 275 -6.15 21.29 3.52
N ALA A 276 -6.11 20.50 2.45
CA ALA A 276 -6.29 19.05 2.54
C ALA A 276 -5.05 18.34 3.08
N VAL A 277 -5.27 17.33 3.93
CA VAL A 277 -4.29 16.33 4.30
C VAL A 277 -4.19 15.33 3.15
N MET A 278 -3.05 15.35 2.45
CA MET A 278 -2.79 14.57 1.24
C MET A 278 -1.69 13.53 1.48
N PRO A 279 -2.02 12.30 1.93
CA PRO A 279 -1.00 11.30 2.22
C PRO A 279 -0.28 10.81 0.96
N CYS A 280 1.05 10.91 0.96
CA CYS A 280 1.89 10.35 -0.09
C CYS A 280 3.31 10.08 0.42
N GLY A 281 4.03 9.19 -0.27
CA GLY A 281 5.41 8.86 0.04
C GLY A 281 6.39 9.87 -0.56
N GLN A 282 7.67 9.73 -0.18
CA GLN A 282 8.76 10.53 -0.74
C GLN A 282 9.02 10.25 -2.23
N THR A 283 8.45 9.15 -2.75
CA THR A 283 8.46 8.87 -4.19
C THR A 283 7.60 9.81 -5.02
N ALA A 284 6.86 10.74 -4.40
CA ALA A 284 6.08 11.74 -5.12
C ALA A 284 6.90 12.44 -6.22
N GLY A 285 8.17 12.77 -5.95
CA GLY A 285 9.07 13.38 -6.95
C GLY A 285 9.57 12.47 -8.08
N LEU A 286 9.24 11.17 -8.06
CA LEU A 286 9.54 10.22 -9.13
C LEU A 286 8.34 9.97 -10.06
N VAL A 287 7.14 10.38 -9.65
CA VAL A 287 5.91 10.08 -10.39
C VAL A 287 5.64 11.20 -11.40
N ALA A 288 6.22 11.05 -12.59
CA ALA A 288 6.04 12.01 -13.68
C ALA A 288 4.74 11.70 -14.45
N GLY A 289 3.80 12.65 -14.43
CA GLY A 289 2.61 12.61 -15.30
C GLY A 289 1.56 11.57 -14.91
N GLU A 290 0.46 11.60 -15.67
CA GLU A 290 -0.65 10.66 -15.54
C GLU A 290 -0.50 9.55 -16.59
N GLN A 291 -0.66 8.30 -16.16
CA GLN A 291 -0.50 7.08 -16.96
C GLN A 291 -1.60 6.09 -16.59
N SER A 292 -1.98 5.18 -17.46
CA SER A 292 -2.89 4.08 -17.07
C SER A 292 -2.18 3.09 -16.13
N VAL A 293 -2.95 2.33 -15.37
CA VAL A 293 -2.41 1.24 -14.55
C VAL A 293 -1.66 0.21 -15.40
N GLU A 294 -2.17 -0.08 -16.59
CA GLU A 294 -1.54 -1.01 -17.54
C GLU A 294 -0.16 -0.51 -17.97
N GLU A 295 -0.03 0.77 -18.32
CA GLU A 295 1.24 1.40 -18.68
C GLU A 295 2.24 1.33 -17.53
N ILE A 296 1.82 1.68 -16.31
CA ILE A 296 2.66 1.64 -15.12
C ILE A 296 3.21 0.22 -14.89
N ILE A 297 2.35 -0.81 -14.92
CA ILE A 297 2.78 -2.19 -14.67
C ILE A 297 3.68 -2.69 -15.80
N ARG A 298 3.38 -2.36 -17.06
CA ARG A 298 4.24 -2.70 -18.20
C ARG A 298 5.63 -2.08 -18.07
N GLU A 299 5.72 -0.78 -17.80
CA GLU A 299 7.00 -0.07 -17.64
C GLU A 299 7.83 -0.62 -16.49
N ILE A 300 7.19 -0.96 -15.37
CA ILE A 300 7.87 -1.57 -14.22
C ILE A 300 8.44 -2.94 -14.59
N THR A 301 7.64 -3.80 -15.21
CA THR A 301 8.06 -5.17 -15.54
C THR A 301 9.13 -5.22 -16.63
N GLU A 302 9.02 -4.41 -17.68
CA GLU A 302 10.04 -4.28 -18.73
C GLU A 302 11.32 -3.63 -18.18
N GLY A 303 11.18 -2.56 -17.41
CA GLY A 303 12.30 -1.87 -16.78
C GLY A 303 13.05 -2.77 -15.79
N PHE A 304 12.33 -3.57 -15.00
CA PHE A 304 12.93 -4.53 -14.07
C PHE A 304 13.82 -5.53 -14.79
N ARG A 305 13.34 -6.13 -15.89
CA ARG A 305 14.14 -7.07 -16.71
C ARG A 305 15.39 -6.42 -17.27
N ARG A 306 15.28 -5.18 -17.74
CA ARG A 306 16.42 -4.43 -18.27
C ARG A 306 17.45 -4.14 -17.18
N ILE A 307 17.02 -3.67 -16.02
CA ILE A 307 17.90 -3.34 -14.88
C ILE A 307 18.61 -4.60 -14.37
N GLY A 308 17.90 -5.73 -14.26
CA GLY A 308 18.51 -7.00 -13.86
C GLY A 308 19.70 -7.39 -14.75
N ARG A 309 19.53 -7.32 -16.08
CA ARG A 309 20.63 -7.58 -17.04
C ARG A 309 21.78 -6.57 -16.89
N GLN A 310 21.46 -5.30 -16.69
CA GLN A 310 22.47 -4.24 -16.51
C GLN A 310 23.27 -4.43 -15.22
N MET A 311 22.62 -4.82 -14.12
CA MET A 311 23.30 -5.12 -12.85
C MET A 311 24.26 -6.29 -12.99
N GLU A 312 23.82 -7.39 -13.63
CA GLU A 312 24.67 -8.54 -13.90
C GLU A 312 25.89 -8.13 -14.74
N THR A 313 25.68 -7.42 -15.84
CA THR A 313 26.78 -6.97 -16.70
C THR A 313 27.74 -6.04 -15.96
N SER A 314 27.22 -5.04 -15.24
CA SER A 314 28.05 -4.00 -14.60
C SER A 314 28.79 -4.50 -13.35
N PHE A 315 28.30 -5.56 -12.69
CA PHE A 315 28.95 -6.11 -11.50
C PHE A 315 30.09 -7.07 -11.84
N PHE A 316 29.97 -7.80 -12.96
CA PHE A 316 30.95 -8.80 -13.38
C PHE A 316 31.89 -8.33 -14.52
N SER A 317 31.70 -7.12 -15.04
CA SER A 317 32.63 -6.47 -15.98
C SER A 317 33.82 -5.86 -15.26
#